data_AF-A0A2E4KKF2-F1
#
_entry.id   AF-A0A2E4KKF2-F1
#
_cell.length_a   1.000
_cell.length_b   1.000
_cell.length_c   1.000
_cell.angle_alpha   90.00
_cell.angle_beta   90.00
_cell.angle_gamma   90.00
#
_symmetry.space_group_name_H-M   'P 1'
#
loop_
_entity.id
_entity.type
_entity.pdbx_description
1 polymer ?
#
loop_
_entity_poly.entity_id
_entity_poly.type
_entity_poly.pdbx_seq_one_letter_code
_entity_poly.pdbx_strand_id
1 'polypeptide(L)'
;MVGDGTVAGASVGVSLWAVEGEAVRLVYNPWEGGSNSSEALNYGQVVLSPTQAWFVAHDGVHGHEWHRWSHGELSDDWIVIHR
;
A
#
# COMPACT_ATOMS: atom_id res chain seq x y z
N MET A 1 -3.55 -1.18 -7.87
CA MET A 1 -4.65 -1.82 -7.10
C MET A 1 -4.16 -2.11 -5.69
N VAL A 2 -5.05 -2.08 -4.69
CA VAL A 2 -4.73 -2.49 -3.31
C VAL A 2 -5.48 -3.80 -3.05
N GLY A 3 -4.79 -4.82 -2.55
CA GLY A 3 -5.38 -6.13 -2.32
C GLY A 3 -4.39 -7.18 -1.82
N ASP A 4 -4.91 -8.34 -1.41
CA ASP A 4 -4.10 -9.50 -1.00
C ASP A 4 -3.35 -10.14 -2.18
N GLY A 5 -2.24 -10.80 -1.88
CA GLY A 5 -1.51 -11.57 -2.89
C GLY A 5 -0.37 -12.41 -2.33
N THR A 6 0.38 -13.03 -3.25
CA THR A 6 1.54 -13.85 -2.92
C THR A 6 2.77 -13.43 -3.72
N VAL A 7 3.95 -13.51 -3.09
CA VAL A 7 5.26 -13.26 -3.72
C VAL A 7 6.13 -14.48 -3.47
N ALA A 8 6.64 -15.10 -4.54
CA ALA A 8 7.45 -16.32 -4.47
C ALA A 8 6.83 -17.45 -3.61
N GLY A 9 5.49 -17.55 -3.60
CA GLY A 9 4.74 -18.55 -2.83
C GLY A 9 4.45 -18.18 -1.38
N ALA A 10 4.93 -17.04 -0.88
CA ALA A 10 4.59 -16.53 0.45
C ALA A 10 3.44 -15.51 0.37
N SER A 11 2.49 -15.58 1.32
CA SER A 11 1.46 -14.55 1.47
C SER A 11 2.09 -13.26 2.01
N VAL A 12 1.76 -12.14 1.38
CA VAL A 12 2.23 -10.79 1.77
C VAL A 12 1.09 -9.91 2.28
N GLY A 13 -0.10 -10.47 2.47
CA GLY A 13 -1.30 -9.75 2.89
C GLY A 13 -1.67 -8.59 1.96
N VAL A 14 -2.48 -7.65 2.46
CA VAL A 14 -2.96 -6.53 1.65
C VAL A 14 -1.79 -5.59 1.34
N SER A 15 -1.53 -5.40 0.05
CA SER A 15 -0.41 -4.62 -0.48
C SER A 15 -0.84 -3.78 -1.68
N LEU A 16 0.02 -2.84 -2.10
CA LEU A 16 -0.13 -2.09 -3.34
C LEU A 16 0.52 -2.86 -4.50
N TRP A 17 -0.25 -3.08 -5.56
CA TRP A 17 0.15 -3.79 -6.76
C TRP A 17 -0.04 -2.93 -8.01
N ALA A 18 0.90 -3.04 -8.95
CA ALA A 18 0.79 -2.51 -10.30
C ALA A 18 0.35 -3.61 -11.26
N VAL A 19 -0.50 -3.26 -12.22
CA VAL A 19 -0.87 -4.11 -13.35
C VAL A 19 -0.20 -3.53 -14.58
N GLU A 20 0.68 -4.30 -15.20
CA GLU A 20 1.46 -3.92 -16.38
C GLU A 20 1.19 -4.96 -17.49
N GLY A 21 0.19 -4.68 -18.33
CA GLY A 21 -0.31 -5.66 -19.30
C GLY A 21 -0.98 -6.85 -18.60
N GLU A 22 -0.43 -8.05 -18.81
CA GLU A 22 -0.89 -9.28 -18.14
C GLU A 22 -0.11 -9.59 -16.84
N ALA A 23 0.92 -8.80 -16.53
CA ALA A 23 1.73 -9.00 -15.33
C ALA A 23 1.19 -8.18 -14.16
N VAL A 24 1.26 -8.77 -12.96
CA VAL A 24 1.01 -8.08 -11.69
C VAL A 24 2.33 -8.03 -10.92
N ARG A 25 2.69 -6.84 -10.45
CA ARG A 25 3.94 -6.60 -9.72
C ARG A 25 3.65 -5.98 -8.35
N LEU A 26 4.27 -6.50 -7.31
CA LEU A 26 4.25 -5.87 -5.99
C LEU A 26 4.98 -4.52 -6.08
N VAL A 27 4.30 -3.45 -5.67
CA VAL A 27 4.85 -2.09 -5.66
C VAL A 27 5.27 -1.72 -4.25
N TYR A 28 4.44 -2.05 -3.28
CA TYR A 28 4.67 -1.70 -1.88
C TYR A 28 3.89 -2.63 -0.95
N ASN A 29 4.57 -3.16 0.06
CA ASN A 29 3.96 -3.88 1.17
C ASN A 29 4.19 -3.05 2.45
N PRO A 30 3.13 -2.46 3.04
CA PRO A 30 3.26 -1.66 4.26
C PRO A 30 3.74 -2.46 5.47
N TRP A 31 3.45 -3.77 5.53
CA TRP A 31 3.85 -4.63 6.63
C TRP A 31 4.52 -5.90 6.10
N GLU A 32 5.82 -5.78 5.86
CA GLU A 32 6.64 -6.90 5.38
C GLU A 32 6.73 -8.04 6.40
N GLY A 33 6.92 -9.26 5.91
CA GLY A 33 6.99 -10.49 6.70
C GLY A 33 5.94 -11.52 6.27
N GLY A 34 6.20 -12.79 6.58
CA GLY A 34 5.31 -13.88 6.17
C GLY A 34 3.98 -13.83 6.93
N SER A 35 2.87 -13.87 6.19
CA SER A 35 1.50 -13.85 6.74
C SER A 35 1.11 -12.58 7.48
N ASN A 36 1.89 -11.50 7.34
CA ASN A 36 1.49 -10.18 7.81
C ASN A 36 0.44 -9.61 6.86
N SER A 37 -0.52 -8.84 7.39
CA SER A 37 -1.52 -8.14 6.60
C SER A 37 -1.63 -6.72 7.10
N SER A 38 -1.39 -5.76 6.20
CA SER A 38 -1.49 -4.33 6.53
C SER A 38 -2.92 -3.87 6.84
N GLU A 39 -3.92 -4.74 6.64
CA GLU A 39 -5.34 -4.43 6.81
C GLU A 39 -5.76 -3.17 6.04
N ALA A 40 -5.05 -2.83 4.96
CA ALA A 40 -5.40 -1.70 4.14
C ALA A 40 -6.82 -1.90 3.60
N LEU A 41 -7.56 -0.79 3.45
CA LEU A 41 -8.98 -0.75 3.07
C LEU A 41 -9.98 -1.13 4.16
N ASN A 42 -9.56 -1.71 5.28
CA ASN A 42 -10.49 -1.94 6.40
C ASN A 42 -10.85 -0.63 7.12
N TYR A 43 -9.97 0.36 7.05
CA TYR A 43 -10.13 1.66 7.69
C TYR A 43 -9.95 2.78 6.66
N GLY A 44 -11.01 3.55 6.41
CA GLY A 44 -10.97 4.66 5.45
C GLY A 44 -11.24 4.24 4.00
N GLN A 45 -10.67 4.98 3.05
CA GLN A 45 -10.86 4.77 1.61
C GLN A 45 -9.54 4.95 0.85
N VAL A 46 -9.46 4.38 -0.35
CA VAL A 46 -8.39 4.72 -1.29
C VAL A 46 -8.77 5.99 -2.02
N VAL A 47 -7.86 6.94 -2.03
CA VAL A 47 -7.93 8.10 -2.92
C VAL A 47 -6.98 7.86 -4.07
N LEU A 48 -7.46 7.97 -5.30
CA LEU A 48 -6.64 7.86 -6.51
C LEU A 48 -6.69 9.17 -7.28
N SER A 49 -5.54 9.58 -7.79
CA SER A 49 -5.40 10.61 -8.83
C SER A 49 -4.63 10.02 -10.00
N PRO A 50 -4.51 10.73 -11.14
CA PRO A 50 -3.72 10.25 -12.28
C PRO A 50 -2.27 9.89 -11.93
N THR A 51 -1.70 10.51 -10.90
CA THR A 51 -0.27 10.34 -10.55
C THR A 51 -0.02 9.76 -9.16
N GLN A 52 -1.04 9.68 -8.30
CA GLN A 52 -0.87 9.36 -6.88
C GLN A 52 -1.95 8.41 -6.37
N ALA A 53 -1.58 7.57 -5.41
CA ALA A 53 -2.47 6.75 -4.62
C ALA A 53 -2.25 7.03 -3.13
N TRP A 54 -3.35 7.17 -2.39
CA TRP A 54 -3.34 7.28 -0.94
C TRP A 54 -4.26 6.24 -0.34
N PHE A 55 -3.82 5.64 0.75
CA PHE A 55 -4.61 4.66 1.48
C PHE A 55 -4.11 4.57 2.92
N VAL A 56 -4.98 4.07 3.79
CA VAL A 56 -4.62 3.80 5.19
C VAL A 56 -4.21 2.34 5.32
N ALA A 57 -3.12 2.09 6.03
CA ALA A 57 -2.60 0.74 6.25
C ALA A 57 -1.81 0.68 7.56
N HIS A 58 -1.74 -0.51 8.14
CA HIS A 58 -0.93 -0.84 9.31
C HIS A 58 0.49 -1.20 8.88
N ASP A 59 1.52 -0.61 9.52
CA ASP A 59 2.94 -0.86 9.21
C ASP A 59 3.58 -1.99 10.05
N GLY A 60 2.86 -2.44 11.09
CA GLY A 60 3.30 -3.47 12.03
C GLY A 60 3.89 -2.91 13.33
N VAL A 61 4.07 -1.60 13.45
CA VAL A 61 4.77 -0.95 14.57
C VAL A 61 3.95 0.18 15.19
N HIS A 62 3.40 1.09 14.38
CA HIS A 62 2.80 2.34 14.82
C HIS A 62 1.28 2.39 14.68
N GLY A 63 0.66 1.32 14.19
CA GLY A 63 -0.78 1.27 13.96
C GLY A 63 -1.15 1.66 12.53
N HIS A 64 -2.37 2.14 12.33
CA HIS A 64 -2.84 2.58 11.02
C HIS A 64 -2.37 4.00 10.69
N GLU A 65 -1.69 4.13 9.56
CA GLU A 65 -1.10 5.37 9.09
C GLU A 65 -1.57 5.69 7.66
N TRP A 66 -1.32 6.93 7.22
CA TRP A 66 -1.57 7.34 5.84
C TRP A 66 -0.36 7.04 4.98
N HIS A 67 -0.55 6.22 3.96
CA HIS A 67 0.48 5.86 2.99
C HIS A 67 0.25 6.60 1.68
N ARG A 68 1.33 7.11 1.08
CA ARG A 68 1.31 7.77 -0.23
C ARG A 68 2.25 7.09 -1.21
N TRP A 69 1.75 6.84 -2.40
CA TRP A 69 2.55 6.43 -3.54
C TRP A 69 2.40 7.42 -4.69
N SER A 70 3.51 7.89 -5.25
CA SER A 70 3.55 8.66 -6.51
C SER A 70 4.37 7.88 -7.53
N HIS A 71 4.09 8.04 -8.84
CA HIS A 71 4.81 7.33 -9.91
C HIS A 71 6.34 7.32 -9.72
N GLY A 72 6.87 6.21 -9.19
CA GLY A 72 8.30 5.99 -8.99
C GLY A 72 8.88 6.41 -7.62
N GLU A 73 8.08 6.93 -6.69
CA GLU A 73 8.56 7.34 -5.36
C GLU A 73 7.53 7.01 -4.26
N LEU A 74 8.00 6.29 -3.25
CA LEU A 74 7.32 6.16 -1.95
C LEU A 74 7.87 7.26 -1.06
N SER A 75 7.00 8.07 -0.46
CA SER A 75 7.41 9.00 0.59
C SER A 75 6.77 8.55 1.90
N ASP A 76 7.58 8.11 2.86
CA ASP A 76 7.21 7.94 4.28
C ASP A 76 7.04 9.30 5.00
N ASP A 77 6.70 10.34 4.23
CA ASP A 77 6.58 11.70 4.74
C ASP A 77 5.15 11.96 5.25
N TRP A 78 5.09 12.64 6.39
CA TRP A 78 3.87 13.19 6.94
C TRP A 78 3.23 14.18 5.97
N ILE A 79 2.01 13.89 5.52
CA ILE A 79 1.23 14.85 4.73
C ILE A 79 0.70 15.93 5.67
N VAL A 80 1.30 17.12 5.61
CA VAL A 80 0.79 18.31 6.30
C VAL A 80 -0.15 19.06 5.34
N ILE A 81 -1.46 19.06 5.63
CA ILE A 81 -2.42 19.88 4.89
C ILE A 81 -2.49 21.26 5.57
N HIS A 82 -1.98 22.29 4.90
CA HIS A 82 -2.25 23.67 5.30
C HIS A 82 -3.61 24.11 4.74
N ARG A 83 -4.42 24.73 5.60
CA ARG A 83 -5.74 25.28 5.26
C ARG A 83 -5.63 26.64 4.58
#